data_AF-A0A523CBW7-F1
#
_entry.id   AF-A0A523CBW7-F1
#
_cell.length_a   1.000
_cell.length_b   1.000
_cell.length_c   1.000
_cell.angle_alpha   90.00
_cell.angle_beta   90.00
_cell.angle_gamma   90.00
#
_symmetry.space_group_name_H-M   'P 1'
#
loop_
_entity.id
_entity.type
_entity.pdbx_description
1 polymer ?
#
loop_
_entity_poly.entity_id
_entity_poly.type
_entity_poly.pdbx_seq_one_letter_code
_entity_poly.pdbx_strand_id
1 'polypeptide(L)'
;MKKIIMAALVAVLAVAVLGLAGCSTGDKAEEEAMGVWGYVASGDDALIEVSESQPGVDALVVDRVLAPEDSWLVVHLEVDGMPGERVGLIAVPKGESTDVEIPLEGVTTPNVIVALHADRGVKGEFDFDMDAKETTPDRPFFVDSKELAKVIAVREFGVKADAGTAAIEVADQPGTTTTLKIDRALAPTGAWIVVHLDENGMPGKRVGLLQIPAGESLGVAVELDSSIPLTEKLFVAVHADRGAAGQFEFDMEDKVGSPDQPFFVDGEEVATAVVVK
;
A
#
# COMPACT_ATOMS: atom_id res chain seq x y z
N MET A 1 76.83 -38.59 -39.13
CA MET A 1 77.59 -38.92 -37.91
C MET A 1 78.23 -37.65 -37.35
N LYS A 2 77.66 -37.06 -36.31
CA LYS A 2 78.35 -36.38 -35.19
C LYS A 2 77.29 -35.79 -34.27
N LYS A 3 77.34 -36.25 -33.01
CA LYS A 3 76.68 -35.64 -31.85
C LYS A 3 77.20 -34.21 -31.67
N ILE A 4 76.47 -33.37 -30.94
CA ILE A 4 76.98 -32.64 -29.76
C ILE A 4 75.83 -31.84 -29.12
N ILE A 5 75.82 -31.92 -27.79
CA ILE A 5 75.00 -31.22 -26.79
C ILE A 5 75.67 -29.86 -26.48
N MET A 6 74.89 -28.79 -26.24
CA MET A 6 75.15 -27.70 -25.25
C MET A 6 74.09 -26.61 -25.47
N ALA A 7 73.20 -26.31 -24.52
CA ALA A 7 73.39 -25.59 -23.25
C ALA A 7 73.43 -24.06 -23.41
N ALA A 8 72.38 -23.46 -22.81
CA ALA A 8 72.38 -22.26 -21.97
C ALA A 8 72.38 -20.84 -22.57
N LEU A 9 71.45 -20.06 -21.98
CA LEU A 9 71.56 -18.68 -21.49
C LEU A 9 71.14 -17.50 -22.40
N VAL A 10 69.91 -17.04 -22.12
CA VAL A 10 69.48 -15.65 -21.82
C VAL A 10 70.18 -14.49 -22.56
N ALA A 11 69.41 -13.73 -23.33
CA ALA A 11 69.49 -12.26 -23.35
C ALA A 11 68.18 -11.66 -23.88
N VAL A 12 67.66 -10.70 -23.10
CA VAL A 12 66.50 -9.85 -23.36
C VAL A 12 66.73 -8.98 -24.59
N LEU A 13 65.75 -8.88 -25.48
CA LEU A 13 65.65 -7.78 -26.43
C LEU A 13 64.19 -7.36 -26.60
N ALA A 14 63.87 -6.17 -26.09
CA ALA A 14 62.64 -5.46 -26.37
C ALA A 14 62.66 -4.98 -27.82
N VAL A 15 61.62 -5.33 -28.59
CA VAL A 15 61.30 -4.68 -29.86
C VAL A 15 59.82 -4.34 -29.83
N ALA A 16 59.53 -3.05 -29.76
CA ALA A 16 58.22 -2.49 -30.05
C ALA A 16 57.97 -2.55 -31.56
N VAL A 17 56.81 -3.09 -31.96
CA VAL A 17 56.23 -2.88 -33.28
C VAL A 17 54.75 -2.53 -33.10
N LEU A 18 54.36 -1.39 -33.67
CA LEU A 18 53.00 -0.89 -33.78
C LEU A 18 52.11 -1.86 -34.56
N GLY A 19 50.86 -2.01 -34.12
CA GLY A 19 49.75 -2.55 -34.90
C GLY A 19 48.43 -1.96 -34.40
N LEU A 20 47.77 -1.18 -35.27
CA LEU A 20 46.56 -0.39 -35.02
C LEU A 20 45.28 -1.25 -34.94
N ALA A 21 44.30 -0.66 -34.24
CA ALA A 21 42.84 -0.77 -34.39
C ALA A 21 42.12 -2.03 -33.89
N GLY A 22 41.27 -1.80 -32.88
CA GLY A 22 40.21 -2.70 -32.45
C GLY A 22 39.48 -2.13 -31.23
N CYS A 23 38.73 -1.04 -31.40
CA CYS A 23 37.71 -0.66 -30.43
C CYS A 23 36.60 -1.72 -30.48
N SER A 24 36.35 -2.44 -29.39
CA SER A 24 35.02 -2.99 -29.10
C SER A 24 34.61 -2.55 -27.71
N THR A 25 33.81 -1.50 -27.68
CA THR A 25 32.81 -1.28 -26.63
C THR A 25 31.91 -2.51 -26.55
N GLY A 26 31.78 -3.06 -25.35
CA GLY A 26 30.90 -4.19 -25.09
C GLY A 26 30.79 -4.38 -23.58
N ASP A 27 29.72 -3.79 -23.04
CA ASP A 27 29.20 -4.03 -21.70
C ASP A 27 29.17 -5.53 -21.36
N LYS A 28 29.45 -5.81 -20.08
CA LYS A 28 28.64 -6.69 -19.23
C LYS A 28 29.30 -6.79 -17.85
N ALA A 29 28.82 -5.97 -16.93
CA ALA A 29 28.82 -6.37 -15.53
C ALA A 29 27.67 -7.37 -15.35
N GLU A 30 27.93 -8.65 -15.62
CA GLU A 30 27.15 -9.74 -15.03
C GLU A 30 27.75 -9.97 -13.63
N GLU A 31 27.31 -9.16 -12.68
CA GLU A 31 27.41 -9.50 -11.26
C GLU A 31 26.13 -10.26 -10.91
N GLU A 32 26.28 -11.51 -10.47
CA GLU A 32 25.17 -12.39 -10.09
C GLU A 32 24.26 -11.66 -9.08
N ALA A 33 23.08 -11.24 -9.55
CA ALA A 33 22.07 -10.60 -8.73
C ALA A 33 21.69 -11.53 -7.58
N MET A 34 21.89 -11.07 -6.34
CA MET A 34 21.50 -11.78 -5.13
C MET A 34 19.98 -12.01 -5.10
N GLY A 35 19.50 -13.14 -5.63
CA GLY A 35 18.20 -13.76 -5.31
C GLY A 35 16.93 -12.90 -5.42
N VAL A 36 16.99 -11.70 -6.02
CA VAL A 36 15.81 -10.84 -6.24
C VAL A 36 15.13 -11.23 -7.53
N TRP A 37 13.80 -11.24 -7.50
CA TRP A 37 13.00 -11.72 -8.62
C TRP A 37 12.81 -10.66 -9.72
N GLY A 38 13.16 -9.40 -9.48
CA GLY A 38 13.10 -8.30 -10.45
C GLY A 38 14.45 -7.91 -11.07
N TYR A 39 14.52 -6.70 -11.63
CA TYR A 39 15.71 -6.18 -12.31
C TYR A 39 16.55 -5.31 -11.39
N VAL A 40 17.83 -5.62 -11.23
CA VAL A 40 18.73 -4.82 -10.39
C VAL A 40 19.20 -3.59 -11.17
N ALA A 41 19.04 -2.42 -10.56
CA ALA A 41 19.59 -1.15 -11.01
C ALA A 41 20.49 -0.55 -9.92
N SER A 42 21.45 0.28 -10.32
CA SER A 42 22.19 1.09 -9.35
C SER A 42 21.32 2.25 -8.87
N GLY A 43 21.54 2.72 -7.64
CA GLY A 43 20.82 3.89 -7.11
C GLY A 43 21.10 5.20 -7.87
N ASP A 44 22.18 5.24 -8.66
CA ASP A 44 22.51 6.36 -9.53
C ASP A 44 21.74 6.30 -10.88
N ASP A 45 21.18 5.14 -11.22
CA ASP A 45 20.49 4.89 -12.50
C ASP A 45 18.97 4.72 -12.35
N ALA A 46 18.46 4.55 -11.13
CA ALA A 46 17.03 4.36 -10.87
C ALA A 46 16.59 5.05 -9.57
N LEU A 47 15.56 5.90 -9.63
CA LEU A 47 14.99 6.56 -8.46
C LEU A 47 13.52 6.95 -8.66
N ILE A 48 12.79 7.06 -7.55
CA ILE A 48 11.48 7.71 -7.44
C ILE A 48 11.57 8.74 -6.30
N GLU A 49 11.37 10.00 -6.62
CA GLU A 49 11.15 11.09 -5.67
C GLU A 49 9.67 11.53 -5.76
N VAL A 50 8.99 11.50 -4.63
CA VAL A 50 7.55 11.78 -4.52
C VAL A 50 7.23 12.20 -3.08
N SER A 51 6.34 13.17 -2.91
CA SER A 51 5.81 13.53 -1.59
C SER A 51 5.13 12.34 -0.90
N GLU A 52 5.45 12.10 0.37
CA GLU A 52 4.88 11.00 1.17
C GLU A 52 3.36 11.13 1.39
N SER A 53 2.78 12.31 1.17
CA SER A 53 1.35 12.55 1.29
C SER A 53 0.82 13.51 0.23
N GLN A 54 -0.30 13.13 -0.39
CA GLN A 54 -1.05 13.86 -1.41
C GLN A 54 -2.56 13.59 -1.22
N PRO A 55 -3.21 14.12 -0.17
CA PRO A 55 -4.57 13.74 0.18
C PRO A 55 -5.61 14.27 -0.82
N GLY A 56 -6.55 13.42 -1.22
CA GLY A 56 -7.72 13.79 -2.01
C GLY A 56 -7.44 14.03 -3.50
N VAL A 57 -6.32 13.54 -4.02
CA VAL A 57 -5.94 13.70 -5.44
C VAL A 57 -6.52 12.59 -6.33
N ASP A 58 -7.00 12.95 -7.51
CA ASP A 58 -7.43 11.97 -8.54
C ASP A 58 -6.26 11.50 -9.44
N ALA A 59 -5.07 12.08 -9.26
CA ALA A 59 -3.83 11.65 -9.88
C ALA A 59 -2.69 11.75 -8.88
N LEU A 60 -1.82 10.74 -8.82
CA LEU A 60 -0.58 10.78 -8.06
C LEU A 60 0.46 11.57 -8.87
N VAL A 61 1.06 12.59 -8.27
CA VAL A 61 2.16 13.33 -8.90
C VAL A 61 3.49 12.80 -8.37
N VAL A 62 4.32 12.26 -9.26
CA VAL A 62 5.70 11.88 -8.95
C VAL A 62 6.61 13.02 -9.37
N ASP A 63 7.30 13.64 -8.40
CA ASP A 63 8.12 14.83 -8.62
C ASP A 63 9.24 14.54 -9.62
N ARG A 64 9.88 13.37 -9.48
CA ARG A 64 10.97 12.94 -10.35
C ARG A 64 11.11 11.42 -10.38
N VAL A 65 11.31 10.89 -11.57
CA VAL A 65 11.68 9.49 -11.81
C VAL A 65 12.91 9.44 -12.70
N LEU A 66 13.87 8.59 -12.34
CA LEU A 66 14.98 8.19 -13.22
C LEU A 66 14.77 6.73 -13.59
N ALA A 67 14.58 6.47 -14.88
CA ALA A 67 14.29 5.14 -15.40
C ALA A 67 15.50 4.56 -16.16
N PRO A 68 16.00 3.35 -15.81
CA PRO A 68 17.13 2.72 -16.52
C PRO A 68 16.87 2.44 -18.01
N GLU A 69 15.61 2.14 -18.34
CA GLU A 69 15.09 1.88 -19.69
C GLU A 69 13.63 2.37 -19.79
N ASP A 70 12.99 2.17 -20.95
CA ASP A 70 11.54 2.44 -21.06
C ASP A 70 10.82 1.62 -19.97
N SER A 71 9.93 2.26 -19.23
CA SER A 71 9.44 1.76 -17.94
C SER A 71 7.99 2.14 -17.71
N TRP A 72 7.42 1.60 -16.64
CA TRP A 72 6.10 1.91 -16.12
C TRP A 72 6.20 2.37 -14.67
N LEU A 73 5.49 3.46 -14.33
CA LEU A 73 5.10 3.69 -12.94
C LEU A 73 3.76 2.99 -12.72
N VAL A 74 3.76 2.02 -11.81
CA VAL A 74 2.59 1.21 -11.47
C VAL A 74 2.17 1.57 -10.06
N VAL A 75 0.89 1.87 -9.86
CA VAL A 75 0.33 2.23 -8.56
C VAL A 75 -0.65 1.17 -8.13
N HIS A 76 -0.42 0.59 -6.95
CA HIS A 76 -1.29 -0.40 -6.31
C HIS A 76 -1.88 0.18 -5.02
N LEU A 77 -3.07 -0.31 -4.62
CA LEU A 77 -3.53 -0.16 -3.24
C LEU A 77 -2.48 -0.71 -2.28
N GLU A 78 -2.35 -0.13 -1.10
CA GLU A 78 -1.57 -0.70 -0.01
C GLU A 78 -2.50 -1.44 0.94
N VAL A 79 -2.30 -2.75 1.04
CA VAL A 79 -3.09 -3.66 1.89
C VAL A 79 -2.13 -4.44 2.77
N ASP A 80 -2.18 -4.19 4.09
CA ASP A 80 -1.37 -4.87 5.10
C ASP A 80 0.15 -4.84 4.81
N GLY A 81 0.63 -3.71 4.31
CA GLY A 81 2.03 -3.46 3.92
C GLY A 81 2.41 -4.02 2.55
N MET A 82 1.45 -4.58 1.81
CA MET A 82 1.69 -5.27 0.53
C MET A 82 0.90 -4.62 -0.62
N PRO A 83 1.34 -4.78 -1.88
CA PRO A 83 0.58 -4.33 -3.05
C PRO A 83 -0.73 -5.11 -3.21
N GLY A 84 -1.84 -4.37 -3.36
CA GLY A 84 -3.16 -4.88 -3.69
C GLY A 84 -3.52 -4.67 -5.18
N GLU A 85 -4.78 -4.33 -5.46
CA GLU A 85 -5.25 -4.04 -6.81
C GLU A 85 -4.51 -2.84 -7.43
N ARG A 86 -4.26 -2.89 -8.75
CA ARG A 86 -3.64 -1.78 -9.49
C ARG A 86 -4.68 -0.67 -9.72
N VAL A 87 -4.36 0.53 -9.26
CA VAL A 87 -5.21 1.73 -9.35
C VAL A 87 -4.63 2.83 -10.23
N GLY A 88 -3.39 2.69 -10.70
CA GLY A 88 -2.76 3.65 -11.61
C GLY A 88 -1.65 3.01 -12.43
N LEU A 89 -1.44 3.54 -13.63
CA LEU A 89 -0.41 3.07 -14.56
C LEU A 89 -0.05 4.20 -15.54
N ILE A 90 1.24 4.47 -15.72
CA ILE A 90 1.72 5.35 -16.79
C ILE A 90 3.08 4.88 -17.32
N ALA A 91 3.29 5.01 -18.62
CA ALA A 91 4.60 4.77 -19.23
C ALA A 91 5.52 5.96 -18.97
N VAL A 92 6.78 5.69 -18.64
CA VAL A 92 7.84 6.67 -18.50
C VAL A 92 9.02 6.26 -19.40
N PRO A 93 9.55 7.16 -20.25
CA PRO A 93 10.66 6.82 -21.13
C PRO A 93 11.94 6.61 -20.31
N LYS A 94 12.91 5.92 -20.91
CA LYS A 94 14.28 5.86 -20.37
C LYS A 94 14.81 7.26 -20.02
N GLY A 95 15.47 7.36 -18.87
CA GLY A 95 16.10 8.59 -18.39
C GLY A 95 15.21 9.33 -17.38
N GLU A 96 15.37 10.63 -17.31
CA GLU A 96 14.69 11.45 -16.31
C GLU A 96 13.33 11.95 -16.82
N SER A 97 12.30 11.81 -15.99
CA SER A 97 11.00 12.47 -16.15
C SER A 97 10.64 13.20 -14.85
N THR A 98 10.04 14.38 -14.95
CA THR A 98 9.59 15.19 -13.81
C THR A 98 8.10 15.44 -13.91
N ASP A 99 7.47 15.76 -12.77
CA ASP A 99 6.06 16.14 -12.68
C ASP A 99 5.14 15.11 -13.36
N VAL A 100 5.41 13.82 -13.14
CA VAL A 100 4.68 12.73 -13.79
C VAL A 100 3.34 12.52 -13.08
N GLU A 101 2.25 12.87 -13.75
CA GLU A 101 0.89 12.68 -13.26
C GLU A 101 0.37 11.28 -13.64
N ILE A 102 0.06 10.46 -12.64
CA ILE A 102 -0.50 9.11 -12.81
C ILE A 102 -1.98 9.15 -12.41
N PRO A 103 -2.94 9.01 -13.34
CA PRO A 103 -4.35 8.93 -13.00
C PRO A 103 -4.62 7.78 -12.03
N LEU A 104 -5.45 8.04 -11.01
CA LEU A 104 -5.86 7.06 -10.01
C LEU A 104 -7.34 6.72 -10.18
N GLU A 105 -7.65 5.43 -10.25
CA GLU A 105 -9.01 4.90 -10.33
C GLU A 105 -9.23 3.84 -9.24
N GLY A 106 -10.37 3.86 -8.57
CA GLY A 106 -10.73 2.81 -7.60
C GLY A 106 -9.88 2.78 -6.32
N VAL A 107 -9.39 3.93 -5.84
CA VAL A 107 -8.61 4.00 -4.59
C VAL A 107 -9.52 3.80 -3.37
N THR A 108 -9.43 2.62 -2.75
CA THR A 108 -10.23 2.24 -1.56
C THR A 108 -9.42 2.19 -0.26
N THR A 109 -8.12 2.45 -0.31
CA THR A 109 -7.20 2.45 0.84
C THR A 109 -6.61 3.85 1.09
N PRO A 110 -6.19 4.17 2.33
CA PRO A 110 -5.56 5.47 2.65
C PRO A 110 -4.26 5.68 1.88
N ASN A 111 -3.50 4.60 1.72
CA ASN A 111 -2.19 4.61 1.09
C ASN A 111 -2.21 3.83 -0.23
N VAL A 112 -1.30 4.20 -1.12
CA VAL A 112 -0.97 3.45 -2.33
C VAL A 112 0.53 3.16 -2.36
N ILE A 113 0.93 2.12 -3.09
CA ILE A 113 2.32 1.78 -3.38
C ILE A 113 2.58 2.13 -4.84
N VAL A 114 3.52 3.03 -5.11
CA VAL A 114 4.03 3.31 -6.46
C VAL A 114 5.37 2.62 -6.66
N ALA A 115 5.50 1.83 -7.73
CA ALA A 115 6.71 1.09 -8.07
C ALA A 115 7.15 1.36 -9.52
N LEU A 116 8.46 1.32 -9.78
CA LEU A 116 9.01 1.42 -11.13
C LEU A 116 9.22 0.01 -11.71
N HIS A 117 8.54 -0.29 -12.81
CA HIS A 117 8.66 -1.53 -13.57
C HIS A 117 9.36 -1.29 -14.91
N ALA A 118 10.07 -2.28 -15.42
CA ALA A 118 10.59 -2.23 -16.78
C ALA A 118 9.44 -2.42 -17.81
N ASP A 119 9.56 -1.82 -18.99
CA ASP A 119 8.76 -2.14 -20.19
C ASP A 119 9.57 -3.12 -21.06
N ARG A 120 9.37 -4.41 -20.85
CA ARG A 120 10.05 -5.50 -21.56
C ARG A 120 9.01 -6.43 -22.19
N GLY A 121 9.45 -7.24 -23.14
CA GLY A 121 8.49 -8.05 -23.91
C GLY A 121 7.87 -7.21 -25.01
N VAL A 122 6.57 -6.92 -24.94
CA VAL A 122 5.90 -6.10 -25.96
C VAL A 122 5.97 -4.63 -25.58
N LYS A 123 6.82 -3.88 -26.30
CA LYS A 123 7.01 -2.45 -26.06
C LYS A 123 5.68 -1.68 -25.98
N GLY A 124 5.47 -0.98 -24.88
CA GLY A 124 4.30 -0.14 -24.65
C GLY A 124 3.04 -0.89 -24.24
N GLU A 125 3.16 -2.18 -23.92
CA GLU A 125 2.13 -2.99 -23.28
C GLU A 125 2.62 -3.39 -21.89
N PHE A 126 1.76 -3.21 -20.87
CA PHE A 126 2.14 -3.59 -19.50
C PHE A 126 1.91 -5.09 -19.29
N ASP A 127 3.00 -5.86 -19.36
CA ASP A 127 3.05 -7.32 -19.34
C ASP A 127 3.53 -7.84 -17.97
N PHE A 128 2.72 -7.64 -16.93
CA PHE A 128 2.98 -8.11 -15.57
C PHE A 128 1.93 -9.11 -15.08
N ASP A 129 2.41 -10.28 -14.65
CA ASP A 129 1.62 -11.31 -13.99
C ASP A 129 2.24 -11.66 -12.63
N MET A 130 1.50 -11.38 -11.56
CA MET A 130 1.92 -11.64 -10.19
C MET A 130 2.01 -13.15 -9.88
N ASP A 131 1.18 -13.98 -10.51
CA ASP A 131 1.22 -15.44 -10.35
C ASP A 131 2.43 -16.06 -11.08
N ALA A 132 2.99 -15.34 -12.04
CA ALA A 132 4.16 -15.73 -12.83
C ALA A 132 5.35 -14.77 -12.65
N LYS A 133 5.50 -14.19 -11.45
CA LYS A 133 6.41 -13.07 -11.14
C LYS A 133 7.85 -13.22 -11.64
N GLU A 134 8.41 -14.43 -11.66
CA GLU A 134 9.81 -14.65 -12.08
C GLU A 134 9.98 -14.69 -13.60
N THR A 135 8.90 -14.97 -14.34
CA THR A 135 8.90 -15.16 -15.78
C THR A 135 8.19 -14.04 -16.54
N THR A 136 7.44 -13.18 -15.85
CA THR A 136 6.80 -12.03 -16.47
C THR A 136 7.84 -11.02 -16.97
N PRO A 137 7.61 -10.35 -18.11
CA PRO A 137 8.54 -9.35 -18.63
C PRO A 137 8.66 -8.09 -17.75
N ASP A 138 7.54 -7.49 -17.34
CA ASP A 138 7.52 -6.16 -16.72
C ASP A 138 7.71 -6.21 -15.21
N ARG A 139 8.86 -6.74 -14.80
CA ARG A 139 9.22 -6.88 -13.38
C ARG A 139 9.67 -5.55 -12.79
N PRO A 140 9.48 -5.35 -11.48
CA PRO A 140 9.92 -4.13 -10.82
C PRO A 140 11.45 -4.04 -10.79
N PHE A 141 11.95 -2.82 -10.74
CA PHE A 141 13.35 -2.55 -10.46
C PHE A 141 13.65 -2.72 -8.97
N PHE A 142 14.87 -3.17 -8.68
CA PHE A 142 15.43 -3.29 -7.34
C PHE A 142 16.68 -2.42 -7.24
N VAL A 143 16.79 -1.65 -6.18
CA VAL A 143 17.97 -0.86 -5.81
C VAL A 143 18.37 -1.30 -4.39
N ASP A 144 19.65 -1.62 -4.20
CA ASP A 144 20.17 -2.13 -2.91
C ASP A 144 19.35 -3.31 -2.33
N SER A 145 18.97 -4.24 -3.22
CA SER A 145 18.14 -5.42 -2.92
C SER A 145 16.72 -5.12 -2.40
N LYS A 146 16.25 -3.87 -2.50
CA LYS A 146 14.87 -3.48 -2.22
C LYS A 146 14.16 -3.12 -3.51
N GLU A 147 12.90 -3.49 -3.62
CA GLU A 147 12.06 -3.02 -4.71
C GLU A 147 12.02 -1.49 -4.71
N LEU A 148 12.18 -0.88 -5.88
CA LEU A 148 12.09 0.57 -6.05
C LEU A 148 10.62 0.98 -6.01
N ALA A 149 10.09 1.03 -4.79
CA ALA A 149 8.71 1.38 -4.49
C ALA A 149 8.62 2.39 -3.34
N LYS A 150 7.52 3.15 -3.31
CA LYS A 150 7.21 4.14 -2.28
C LYS A 150 5.76 3.99 -1.84
N VAL A 151 5.51 4.08 -0.52
CA VAL A 151 4.15 4.13 0.05
C VAL A 151 3.75 5.60 0.20
N ILE A 152 2.60 5.97 -0.35
CA ILE A 152 2.11 7.35 -0.40
C ILE A 152 0.70 7.43 0.16
N ALA A 153 0.47 8.33 1.13
CA ALA A 153 -0.86 8.61 1.65
C ALA A 153 -1.65 9.48 0.66
N VAL A 154 -2.70 8.94 0.06
CA VAL A 154 -3.52 9.63 -0.97
C VAL A 154 -4.96 9.87 -0.53
N ARG A 155 -5.41 9.23 0.54
CA ARG A 155 -6.74 9.42 1.12
C ARG A 155 -6.67 9.49 2.65
N GLU A 156 -7.65 10.12 3.26
CA GLU A 156 -7.85 10.08 4.71
C GLU A 156 -8.95 9.06 5.05
N PHE A 157 -8.78 8.33 6.15
CA PHE A 157 -9.82 7.49 6.72
C PHE A 157 -10.26 8.07 8.07
N GLY A 158 -11.58 8.11 8.27
CA GLY A 158 -12.19 8.57 9.50
C GLY A 158 -12.69 10.01 9.46
N VAL A 159 -13.66 10.29 10.32
CA VAL A 159 -14.20 11.63 10.55
C VAL A 159 -13.53 12.24 11.76
N LYS A 160 -12.63 13.22 11.53
CA LYS A 160 -12.02 13.98 12.61
C LYS A 160 -13.09 14.72 13.42
N ALA A 161 -13.07 14.52 14.74
CA ALA A 161 -13.87 15.21 15.72
C ALA A 161 -12.97 15.88 16.77
N ASP A 162 -13.41 17.03 17.27
CA ASP A 162 -12.67 17.74 18.32
C ASP A 162 -12.71 16.95 19.63
N ALA A 163 -11.65 17.05 20.43
CA ALA A 163 -11.58 16.44 21.75
C ALA A 163 -12.83 16.79 22.60
N GLY A 164 -13.48 15.75 23.14
CA GLY A 164 -14.69 15.89 23.95
C GLY A 164 -16.00 16.07 23.16
N THR A 165 -15.99 15.97 21.83
CA THR A 165 -17.21 16.09 21.00
C THR A 165 -17.71 14.76 20.43
N ALA A 166 -16.88 13.71 20.48
CA ALA A 166 -17.27 12.34 20.15
C ALA A 166 -16.73 11.39 21.24
N ALA A 167 -17.54 10.43 21.68
CA ALA A 167 -17.17 9.45 22.70
C ALA A 167 -18.13 8.25 22.68
N ILE A 168 -17.65 7.10 23.16
CA ILE A 168 -18.47 5.91 23.40
C ILE A 168 -18.07 5.28 24.73
N GLU A 169 -19.05 4.94 25.56
CA GLU A 169 -18.87 4.29 26.86
C GLU A 169 -19.85 3.10 26.94
N VAL A 170 -19.27 1.91 27.13
CA VAL A 170 -20.00 0.64 27.20
C VAL A 170 -19.37 -0.22 28.28
N ALA A 171 -20.13 -0.59 29.31
CA ALA A 171 -19.69 -1.57 30.30
C ALA A 171 -19.78 -3.02 29.77
N ASP A 172 -18.92 -3.89 30.30
CA ASP A 172 -19.00 -5.35 30.10
C ASP A 172 -20.37 -5.89 30.52
N GLN A 173 -20.93 -6.76 29.69
CA GLN A 173 -22.27 -7.32 29.83
C GLN A 173 -22.24 -8.84 29.55
N PRO A 174 -21.59 -9.64 30.42
CA PRO A 174 -21.51 -11.08 30.24
C PRO A 174 -22.91 -11.72 30.23
N GLY A 175 -23.14 -12.63 29.28
CA GLY A 175 -24.45 -13.24 29.04
C GLY A 175 -25.36 -12.44 28.11
N THR A 176 -24.82 -11.46 27.39
CA THR A 176 -25.56 -10.74 26.34
C THR A 176 -25.99 -11.70 25.23
N THR A 177 -27.23 -11.53 24.74
CA THR A 177 -27.80 -12.37 23.69
C THR A 177 -28.38 -11.54 22.55
N THR A 178 -29.41 -10.73 22.81
CA THR A 178 -30.17 -10.03 21.76
C THR A 178 -29.99 -8.51 21.78
N THR A 179 -29.41 -7.96 22.83
CA THR A 179 -29.36 -6.52 23.04
C THR A 179 -28.11 -6.13 23.80
N LEU A 180 -27.37 -5.16 23.27
CA LEU A 180 -26.23 -4.54 23.95
C LEU A 180 -26.65 -3.15 24.44
N LYS A 181 -26.52 -2.89 25.74
CA LYS A 181 -26.77 -1.56 26.29
C LYS A 181 -25.53 -0.69 26.14
N ILE A 182 -25.73 0.55 25.68
CA ILE A 182 -24.70 1.58 25.59
C ILE A 182 -24.96 2.57 26.73
N ASP A 183 -23.97 2.81 27.59
CA ASP A 183 -24.14 3.71 28.72
C ASP A 183 -24.20 5.16 28.24
N ARG A 184 -23.28 5.53 27.34
CA ARG A 184 -23.23 6.85 26.73
C ARG A 184 -22.59 6.80 25.35
N ALA A 185 -23.21 7.49 24.39
CA ALA A 185 -22.61 7.85 23.11
C ALA A 185 -22.73 9.35 22.91
N LEU A 186 -21.65 9.99 22.46
CA LEU A 186 -21.60 11.40 22.10
C LEU A 186 -21.15 11.51 20.65
N ALA A 187 -21.84 12.33 19.85
CA ALA A 187 -21.44 12.63 18.48
C ALA A 187 -21.68 14.11 18.14
N PRO A 188 -20.83 14.75 17.33
CA PRO A 188 -21.00 16.15 16.93
C PRO A 188 -22.12 16.34 15.89
N THR A 189 -22.45 15.29 15.13
CA THR A 189 -23.50 15.24 14.11
C THR A 189 -24.38 14.01 14.30
N GLY A 190 -25.37 13.80 13.44
CA GLY A 190 -26.03 12.50 13.32
C GLY A 190 -24.99 11.39 13.14
N ALA A 191 -25.25 10.23 13.73
CA ALA A 191 -24.28 9.16 13.85
C ALA A 191 -24.93 7.78 13.97
N TRP A 192 -24.09 6.77 13.87
CA TRP A 192 -24.44 5.36 14.06
C TRP A 192 -23.57 4.77 15.16
N ILE A 193 -24.18 4.00 16.06
CA ILE A 193 -23.48 3.04 16.90
C ILE A 193 -23.46 1.74 16.12
N VAL A 194 -22.26 1.28 15.76
CA VAL A 194 -22.04 0.07 14.99
C VAL A 194 -21.39 -0.97 15.88
N VAL A 195 -21.95 -2.18 15.91
CA VAL A 195 -21.44 -3.29 16.72
C VAL A 195 -20.97 -4.41 15.80
N HIS A 196 -19.71 -4.79 15.94
CA HIS A 196 -19.07 -5.87 15.19
C HIS A 196 -18.65 -7.01 16.12
N LEU A 197 -18.55 -8.21 15.56
CA LEU A 197 -17.82 -9.31 16.20
C LEU A 197 -16.35 -8.93 16.40
N ASP A 198 -15.70 -9.57 17.36
CA ASP A 198 -14.25 -9.52 17.54
C ASP A 198 -13.58 -10.59 16.68
N GLU A 199 -12.75 -10.17 15.74
CA GLU A 199 -11.95 -11.03 14.89
C GLU A 199 -10.47 -10.78 15.15
N ASN A 200 -9.92 -11.46 16.16
CA ASN A 200 -8.52 -11.33 16.59
C ASN A 200 -8.10 -9.90 16.99
N GLY A 201 -8.99 -9.16 17.66
CA GLY A 201 -8.73 -7.77 18.04
C GLY A 201 -9.09 -6.75 16.96
N MET A 202 -9.71 -7.18 15.86
CA MET A 202 -10.21 -6.30 14.78
C MET A 202 -11.73 -6.41 14.64
N PRO A 203 -12.42 -5.38 14.12
CA PRO A 203 -13.84 -5.47 13.79
C PRO A 203 -14.09 -6.52 12.71
N GLY A 204 -14.88 -7.54 13.04
CA GLY A 204 -15.36 -8.57 12.11
C GLY A 204 -16.73 -8.24 11.54
N LYS A 205 -17.59 -9.25 11.36
CA LYS A 205 -18.96 -9.08 10.85
C LYS A 205 -19.81 -8.16 11.75
N ARG A 206 -20.59 -7.24 11.15
CA ARG A 206 -21.56 -6.40 11.85
C ARG A 206 -22.71 -7.23 12.41
N VAL A 207 -23.02 -7.04 13.69
CA VAL A 207 -24.10 -7.72 14.42
C VAL A 207 -25.11 -6.76 15.04
N GLY A 208 -24.81 -5.46 15.13
CA GLY A 208 -25.73 -4.47 15.64
C GLY A 208 -25.53 -3.11 14.98
N LEU A 209 -26.60 -2.34 14.89
CA LEU A 209 -26.59 -1.01 14.30
C LEU A 209 -27.71 -0.18 14.93
N LEU A 210 -27.40 1.04 15.38
CA LEU A 210 -28.37 1.97 15.93
C LEU A 210 -28.04 3.39 15.48
N GLN A 211 -29.00 4.08 14.84
CA GLN A 211 -28.86 5.50 14.56
C GLN A 211 -29.05 6.32 15.84
N ILE A 212 -28.22 7.34 16.05
CA ILE A 212 -28.32 8.31 17.14
C ILE A 212 -28.29 9.74 16.59
N PRO A 213 -29.00 10.69 17.22
CA PRO A 213 -28.91 12.09 16.84
C PRO A 213 -27.57 12.70 17.28
N ALA A 214 -27.26 13.89 16.76
CA ALA A 214 -26.19 14.72 17.28
C ALA A 214 -26.39 15.04 18.77
N GLY A 215 -25.29 15.15 19.52
CA GLY A 215 -25.27 15.34 20.95
C GLY A 215 -25.15 14.03 21.71
N GLU A 216 -25.66 14.02 22.95
CA GLU A 216 -25.49 12.92 23.88
C GLU A 216 -26.70 11.98 23.86
N SER A 217 -26.43 10.68 23.73
CA SER A 217 -27.39 9.58 23.85
C SER A 217 -27.02 8.72 25.06
N LEU A 218 -27.93 8.58 26.03
CA LEU A 218 -27.69 7.87 27.29
C LEU A 218 -28.56 6.61 27.40
N GLY A 219 -27.95 5.51 27.84
CA GLY A 219 -28.66 4.27 28.16
C GLY A 219 -29.42 3.65 26.98
N VAL A 220 -28.95 3.86 25.75
CA VAL A 220 -29.59 3.32 24.55
C VAL A 220 -29.30 1.83 24.40
N ALA A 221 -30.15 1.12 23.66
CA ALA A 221 -30.06 -0.32 23.46
C ALA A 221 -29.90 -0.62 21.96
N VAL A 222 -28.80 -1.28 21.60
CA VAL A 222 -28.56 -1.75 20.23
C VAL A 222 -29.11 -3.18 20.11
N GLU A 223 -30.03 -3.39 19.18
CA GLU A 223 -30.50 -4.74 18.84
C GLU A 223 -29.38 -5.51 18.13
N LEU A 224 -29.15 -6.74 18.56
CA LEU A 224 -28.17 -7.64 17.98
C LEU A 224 -28.87 -8.68 17.11
N ASP A 225 -28.27 -8.99 15.96
CA ASP A 225 -28.73 -10.07 15.08
C ASP A 225 -28.53 -11.43 15.76
N SER A 226 -29.60 -11.92 16.37
CA SER A 226 -29.64 -13.22 17.06
C SER A 226 -29.34 -14.43 16.18
N SER A 227 -29.34 -14.28 14.84
CA SER A 227 -28.93 -15.36 13.93
C SER A 227 -27.41 -15.52 13.84
N ILE A 228 -26.64 -14.54 14.32
CA ILE A 228 -25.18 -14.54 14.31
C ILE A 228 -24.67 -14.89 15.72
N PRO A 229 -23.90 -15.97 15.88
CA PRO A 229 -23.26 -16.27 17.15
C PRO A 229 -22.28 -15.17 17.55
N LEU A 230 -22.48 -14.59 18.73
CA LEU A 230 -21.56 -13.58 19.27
C LEU A 230 -20.18 -14.17 19.60
N THR A 231 -19.15 -13.37 19.53
CA THR A 231 -17.80 -13.67 20.04
C THR A 231 -17.72 -13.40 21.54
N GLU A 232 -16.56 -13.65 22.17
CA GLU A 232 -16.34 -13.33 23.60
C GLU A 232 -16.47 -11.82 23.86
N LYS A 233 -15.90 -11.03 22.94
CA LYS A 233 -15.96 -9.58 22.92
C LYS A 233 -16.70 -9.09 21.69
N LEU A 234 -17.26 -7.89 21.75
CA LEU A 234 -17.75 -7.14 20.59
C LEU A 234 -16.98 -5.84 20.46
N PHE A 235 -16.81 -5.34 19.24
CA PHE A 235 -16.32 -3.99 18.98
C PHE A 235 -17.50 -3.05 18.76
N VAL A 236 -17.50 -1.91 19.45
CA VAL A 236 -18.52 -0.88 19.35
C VAL A 236 -17.85 0.41 18.90
N ALA A 237 -18.27 0.96 17.77
CA ALA A 237 -17.73 2.20 17.21
C ALA A 237 -18.84 3.20 16.92
N VAL A 238 -18.49 4.49 16.93
CA VAL A 238 -19.39 5.58 16.52
C VAL A 238 -19.01 6.06 15.13
N HIS A 239 -19.88 5.83 14.17
CA HIS A 239 -19.73 6.29 12.78
C HIS A 239 -20.53 7.57 12.56
N ALA A 240 -20.01 8.47 11.74
CA ALA A 240 -20.79 9.61 11.28
C ALA A 240 -21.91 9.14 10.34
N ASP A 241 -23.07 9.78 10.40
CA ASP A 241 -24.15 9.64 9.41
C ASP A 241 -23.93 10.76 8.36
N ARG A 242 -23.18 10.42 7.32
CA ARG A 242 -22.88 11.26 6.16
C ARG A 242 -23.64 10.71 4.96
N GLY A 243 -23.46 11.30 3.78
CA GLY A 243 -24.20 10.86 2.59
C GLY A 243 -25.72 11.05 2.74
N ALA A 244 -26.47 9.97 2.65
CA ALA A 244 -27.92 9.95 2.74
C ALA A 244 -28.38 9.78 4.19
N ALA A 245 -28.73 10.89 4.84
CA ALA A 245 -29.18 10.92 6.23
C ALA A 245 -30.12 9.77 6.62
N GLY A 246 -29.72 8.98 7.62
CA GLY A 246 -30.47 7.82 8.11
C GLY A 246 -30.36 6.55 7.27
N GLN A 247 -29.38 6.49 6.37
CA GLN A 247 -28.96 5.26 5.71
C GLN A 247 -27.52 4.96 6.13
N PHE A 248 -27.26 3.73 6.58
CA PHE A 248 -25.91 3.35 6.96
C PHE A 248 -25.11 2.96 5.72
N GLU A 249 -24.10 3.75 5.39
CA GLU A 249 -23.32 3.71 4.15
C GLU A 249 -21.83 3.45 4.47
N PHE A 250 -21.55 2.27 5.02
CA PHE A 250 -20.18 1.81 5.29
C PHE A 250 -19.93 0.41 4.71
N ASP A 251 -18.94 0.34 3.83
CA ASP A 251 -18.42 -0.87 3.22
C ASP A 251 -17.05 -1.23 3.82
N MET A 252 -16.90 -2.47 4.27
CA MET A 252 -15.64 -2.97 4.82
C MET A 252 -14.58 -3.20 3.74
N GLU A 253 -14.99 -3.37 2.48
CA GLU A 253 -14.10 -3.52 1.33
C GLU A 253 -13.68 -2.15 0.74
N ASP A 254 -14.50 -1.11 0.97
CA ASP A 254 -14.20 0.28 0.59
C ASP A 254 -14.40 1.25 1.77
N LYS A 255 -13.57 1.08 2.79
CA LYS A 255 -13.66 1.88 4.04
C LYS A 255 -13.43 3.37 3.78
N VAL A 256 -12.59 3.70 2.81
CA VAL A 256 -12.17 5.07 2.51
C VAL A 256 -13.15 5.79 1.57
N GLY A 257 -13.77 5.07 0.64
CA GLY A 257 -14.84 5.61 -0.20
C GLY A 257 -16.19 5.68 0.53
N SER A 258 -16.35 4.93 1.62
CA SER A 258 -17.56 4.95 2.44
C SER A 258 -17.86 6.34 3.01
N PRO A 259 -19.09 6.85 2.90
CA PRO A 259 -19.52 8.07 3.58
C PRO A 259 -19.47 7.95 5.11
N ASP A 260 -19.98 6.84 5.66
CA ASP A 260 -20.22 6.67 7.09
C ASP A 260 -19.00 6.10 7.82
N GLN A 261 -17.91 6.85 7.78
CA GLN A 261 -16.66 6.46 8.46
C GLN A 261 -16.75 6.69 9.97
N PRO A 262 -15.96 5.94 10.77
CA PRO A 262 -15.91 6.14 12.20
C PRO A 262 -15.37 7.52 12.57
N PHE A 263 -15.85 8.09 13.66
CA PHE A 263 -15.25 9.28 14.24
C PHE A 263 -13.86 8.97 14.80
N PHE A 264 -12.97 9.94 14.71
CA PHE A 264 -11.65 9.91 15.33
C PHE A 264 -11.46 11.15 16.20
N VAL A 265 -10.90 10.95 17.39
CA VAL A 265 -10.49 12.01 18.31
C VAL A 265 -9.01 11.82 18.60
N ASP A 266 -8.21 12.88 18.40
CA ASP A 266 -6.76 12.86 18.61
C ASP A 266 -6.02 11.70 17.90
N GLY A 267 -6.56 11.25 16.75
CA GLY A 267 -6.02 10.16 15.94
C GLY A 267 -6.46 8.76 16.38
N GLU A 268 -7.27 8.63 17.42
CA GLU A 268 -7.86 7.37 17.86
C GLU A 268 -9.32 7.25 17.41
N GLU A 269 -9.69 6.07 16.90
CA GLU A 269 -11.08 5.77 16.55
C GLU A 269 -11.96 5.83 17.80
N VAL A 270 -13.15 6.42 17.70
CA VAL A 270 -14.15 6.43 18.77
C VAL A 270 -14.81 5.06 18.84
N ALA A 271 -14.08 4.12 19.44
CA ALA A 271 -14.45 2.73 19.55
C ALA A 271 -14.03 2.13 20.89
N THR A 272 -14.68 1.04 21.28
CA THR A 272 -14.30 0.23 22.45
C THR A 272 -14.61 -1.25 22.22
N ALA A 273 -13.84 -2.12 22.87
CA ALA A 273 -14.16 -3.54 22.97
C ALA A 273 -14.92 -3.81 24.27
N VAL A 274 -15.96 -4.65 24.22
CA VAL A 274 -16.81 -5.00 25.37
C VAL A 274 -16.93 -6.51 25.51
N VAL A 275 -16.77 -7.05 26.73
CA VAL A 275 -16.95 -8.48 27.02
C VAL A 275 -18.45 -8.79 27.15
N VAL A 276 -18.90 -9.80 26.41
CA VAL A 276 -20.33 -10.18 26.31
C VAL A 276 -20.63 -11.64 26.65
N LYS A 277 -19.61 -12.48 26.77
CA LYS A 277 -19.73 -13.88 27.20
C LYS A 277 -18.92 -14.16 28.45
#